data_AF-A0A3M1NA42-F1
#
_entry.id   AF-A0A3M1NA42-F1
#
_cell.length_a   1.000
_cell.length_b   1.000
_cell.length_c   1.000
_cell.angle_alpha   90.00
_cell.angle_beta   90.00
_cell.angle_gamma   90.00
#
_symmetry.space_group_name_H-M   'P 1'
#
loop_
_entity.id
_entity.type
_entity.pdbx_description
1 polymer ?
#
loop_
_entity_poly.entity_id
_entity_poly.type
_entity_poly.pdbx_seq_one_letter_code
_entity_poly.pdbx_strand_id
1 'polypeptide(L)'
;MSFVGPLVFDRSDMIGTPAVIGWNADRTRVYLVGYGTHSAETVPFELDLTPFVYGNAAPYELPALRPLMPRNALRPQMTYAVSDDGALIAYLFSEPTRTVTNYTGYGDPFAGIGLLDVRTGQNTILVTAPADEAILSMSYATDSNALYYATARYTESPLGGIGVPIGTRLFRYDLEARQNSGGNQLAPDPNMSVASFAVCGDNVFYVANPLNSEDYILYSASLVNLAQPTALLGGRFGVSFGACVP
;
A
#
# COMPACT_ATOMS: atom_id res chain seq x y z
N MET A 1 0.28 -30.29 0.98
CA MET A 1 -0.17 -28.90 0.75
C MET A 1 -1.53 -28.78 1.44
N SER A 2 -1.56 -28.31 2.67
CA SER A 2 -2.79 -28.25 3.49
C SER A 2 -3.60 -27.03 3.11
N PHE A 3 -4.81 -27.26 2.62
CA PHE A 3 -5.83 -26.23 2.43
C PHE A 3 -6.13 -25.58 3.79
N VAL A 4 -5.87 -24.27 3.89
CA VAL A 4 -6.40 -23.42 4.95
C VAL A 4 -7.89 -23.25 4.63
N GLY A 5 -8.77 -23.62 5.57
CA GLY A 5 -10.22 -23.45 5.37
C GLY A 5 -10.57 -22.00 5.00
N PRO A 6 -11.63 -21.76 4.21
CA PRO A 6 -12.00 -20.42 3.82
C PRO A 6 -12.35 -19.60 5.07
N LEU A 7 -11.64 -18.48 5.29
CA LEU A 7 -12.11 -17.43 6.18
C LEU A 7 -13.42 -16.90 5.59
N VAL A 8 -14.54 -17.15 6.28
CA VAL A 8 -15.85 -16.65 5.85
C VAL A 8 -16.00 -15.23 6.41
N PHE A 9 -15.83 -14.23 5.56
CA PHE A 9 -16.10 -12.83 5.87
C PHE A 9 -17.58 -12.52 5.63
N ASP A 10 -18.46 -12.94 6.54
CA ASP A 10 -19.86 -12.49 6.58
C ASP A 10 -20.07 -11.60 7.81
N ARG A 11 -19.78 -10.31 7.64
CA ARG A 11 -19.55 -9.35 8.73
C ARG A 11 -20.17 -8.00 8.35
N SER A 12 -21.19 -7.57 9.10
CA SER A 12 -21.93 -6.32 8.87
C SER A 12 -21.21 -5.06 9.36
N ASP A 13 -20.12 -5.23 10.09
CA ASP A 13 -19.26 -4.19 10.66
C ASP A 13 -18.24 -3.60 9.68
N MET A 14 -17.95 -4.31 8.57
CA MET A 14 -17.15 -3.82 7.44
C MET A 14 -17.98 -3.73 6.17
N ILE A 15 -18.02 -2.54 5.57
CA ILE A 15 -18.71 -2.30 4.30
C ILE A 15 -17.68 -2.30 3.16
N GLY A 16 -17.89 -3.15 2.16
CA GLY A 16 -17.06 -3.22 0.95
C GLY A 16 -16.06 -4.39 0.93
N THR A 17 -15.13 -4.35 -0.01
CA THR A 17 -14.09 -5.36 -0.20
C THR A 17 -12.98 -5.17 0.86
N PRO A 18 -12.72 -6.17 1.72
CA PRO A 18 -11.61 -6.11 2.67
C PRO A 18 -10.27 -6.10 1.97
N ALA A 19 -9.35 -5.26 2.44
CA ALA A 19 -7.95 -5.27 2.07
C ALA A 19 -7.07 -5.32 3.33
N VAL A 20 -6.01 -6.11 3.27
CA VAL A 20 -4.96 -6.14 4.30
C VAL A 20 -4.06 -4.94 4.13
N ILE A 21 -3.81 -4.21 5.21
CA ILE A 21 -2.97 -2.99 5.25
C ILE A 21 -1.78 -3.12 6.20
N GLY A 22 -1.64 -4.28 6.84
CA GLY A 22 -0.50 -4.61 7.69
C GLY A 22 -0.72 -5.86 8.53
N TRP A 23 0.37 -6.31 9.15
CA TRP A 23 0.38 -7.35 10.16
C TRP A 23 1.21 -6.86 11.34
N ASN A 24 0.91 -7.35 12.54
CA ASN A 24 1.82 -7.13 13.64
C ASN A 24 3.02 -8.09 13.57
N ALA A 25 4.12 -7.74 14.25
CA ALA A 25 5.38 -8.48 14.17
C ALA A 25 5.27 -9.98 14.50
N ASP A 26 4.42 -10.34 15.47
CA ASP A 26 4.22 -11.74 15.92
C ASP A 26 3.12 -12.50 15.13
N ARG A 27 2.47 -11.84 14.16
CA ARG A 27 1.41 -12.38 13.28
C ARG A 27 0.15 -12.85 13.98
N THR A 28 -0.04 -12.44 15.22
CA THR A 28 -1.30 -12.67 15.94
C THR A 28 -2.36 -11.66 15.59
N ARG A 29 -2.03 -10.57 14.89
CA ARG A 29 -2.98 -9.52 14.50
C ARG A 29 -2.79 -9.12 13.05
N VAL A 30 -3.91 -8.98 12.35
CA VAL A 30 -3.97 -8.45 10.98
C VAL A 30 -4.72 -7.13 10.98
N TYR A 31 -4.20 -6.18 10.22
CA TYR A 31 -4.81 -4.87 10.03
C TYR A 31 -5.54 -4.83 8.69
N LEU A 32 -6.80 -4.39 8.72
CA LEU A 32 -7.73 -4.47 7.60
C LEU A 32 -8.41 -3.12 7.35
N VAL A 33 -8.80 -2.87 6.11
CA VAL A 33 -9.70 -1.76 5.75
C VAL A 33 -10.75 -2.25 4.75
N GLY A 34 -11.96 -1.70 4.80
CA GLY A 34 -13.00 -1.96 3.81
C GLY A 34 -13.05 -0.87 2.74
N TYR A 35 -13.06 -1.26 1.47
CA TYR A 35 -13.24 -0.36 0.32
C TYR A 35 -14.59 -0.63 -0.36
N GLY A 36 -15.48 0.37 -0.47
CA GLY A 36 -16.79 0.16 -1.09
C GLY A 36 -17.39 1.41 -1.72
N THR A 37 -18.35 1.24 -2.62
CA THR A 37 -19.07 2.32 -3.32
C THR A 37 -19.85 3.26 -2.39
N HIS A 38 -19.98 2.89 -1.10
CA HIS A 38 -20.57 3.71 -0.03
C HIS A 38 -19.62 3.91 1.16
N SER A 39 -18.32 3.65 1.02
CA SER A 39 -17.35 3.81 2.11
C SER A 39 -17.02 5.30 2.32
N ALA A 40 -17.99 6.05 2.86
CA ALA A 40 -17.71 7.34 3.52
C ALA A 40 -16.84 7.16 4.79
N GLU A 41 -16.60 5.90 5.20
CA GLU A 41 -15.89 5.52 6.41
C GLU A 41 -14.81 4.48 6.06
N THR A 42 -13.68 4.91 5.51
CA THR A 42 -12.48 4.07 5.39
C THR A 42 -11.77 4.03 6.74
N VAL A 43 -12.19 3.14 7.62
CA VAL A 43 -11.63 2.99 8.97
C VAL A 43 -10.71 1.77 9.00
N PRO A 44 -9.42 1.92 9.36
CA PRO A 44 -8.55 0.79 9.67
C PRO A 44 -9.04 0.03 10.90
N PHE A 45 -9.08 -1.29 10.80
CA PHE A 45 -9.45 -2.22 11.87
C PHE A 45 -8.29 -3.15 12.19
N GLU A 46 -8.28 -3.62 13.43
CA GLU A 46 -7.45 -4.73 13.91
C GLU A 46 -8.33 -5.96 14.11
N LEU A 47 -7.84 -7.10 13.66
CA LEU A 47 -8.40 -8.43 13.91
C LEU A 47 -7.36 -9.28 14.66
N ASP A 48 -7.69 -9.70 15.88
CA ASP A 48 -6.85 -10.53 16.73
C ASP A 48 -7.03 -12.02 16.40
N LEU A 49 -6.05 -12.60 15.72
CA LEU A 49 -5.97 -14.00 15.33
C LEU A 49 -5.32 -14.89 16.40
N THR A 50 -4.94 -14.40 17.58
CA THR A 50 -4.39 -15.23 18.67
C THR A 50 -5.26 -16.45 19.01
N PRO A 51 -6.61 -16.38 19.00
CA PRO A 51 -7.46 -17.54 19.24
C PRO A 51 -7.45 -18.58 18.11
N PHE A 52 -6.89 -18.24 16.94
CA PHE A 52 -6.91 -19.08 15.76
C PHE A 52 -5.78 -20.11 15.78
N VAL A 53 -6.15 -21.40 15.73
CA VAL A 53 -5.18 -22.50 15.64
C VAL A 53 -5.14 -22.99 14.20
N TYR A 54 -4.07 -22.65 13.48
CA TYR A 54 -3.86 -23.09 12.11
C TYR A 54 -3.84 -24.63 12.02
N GLY A 55 -4.60 -25.20 11.08
CA GLY A 55 -4.67 -26.64 10.83
C GLY A 55 -5.85 -27.37 11.49
N ASN A 56 -6.70 -26.67 12.24
CA ASN A 56 -8.00 -27.21 12.65
C ASN A 56 -9.04 -26.97 11.54
N ALA A 57 -9.77 -28.02 11.16
CA ALA A 57 -10.77 -27.98 10.07
C ALA A 57 -12.14 -27.45 10.52
N ALA A 58 -12.33 -27.21 11.83
CA ALA A 58 -13.56 -26.62 12.33
C ALA A 58 -13.66 -25.13 11.93
N PRO A 59 -14.82 -24.66 11.45
CA PRO A 59 -15.07 -23.24 11.26
C PRO A 59 -14.86 -22.47 12.57
N TYR A 60 -14.12 -21.37 12.50
CA TYR A 60 -13.94 -20.45 13.62
C TYR A 60 -14.81 -19.22 13.39
N GLU A 61 -15.51 -18.77 14.43
CA GLU A 61 -16.04 -17.42 14.42
C GLU A 61 -14.89 -16.42 14.46
N LEU A 62 -14.91 -15.43 13.55
CA LEU A 62 -13.91 -14.38 13.55
C LEU A 62 -14.09 -13.50 14.79
N PRO A 63 -13.04 -13.25 15.58
CA PRO A 63 -13.10 -12.32 16.70
C PRO A 63 -13.52 -10.93 16.23
N ALA A 64 -14.11 -10.13 17.11
CA ALA A 64 -14.63 -8.80 16.77
C ALA A 64 -13.53 -7.88 16.18
N LEU A 65 -13.88 -7.07 15.16
CA LEU A 65 -12.98 -6.03 14.68
C LEU A 65 -12.87 -4.91 15.72
N ARG A 66 -11.64 -4.48 16.00
CA ARG A 66 -11.37 -3.30 16.80
C ARG A 66 -10.99 -2.14 15.87
N PRO A 67 -11.73 -1.02 15.85
CA PRO A 67 -11.30 0.14 15.06
C PRO A 67 -10.00 0.69 15.64
N LEU A 68 -9.03 0.99 14.77
CA LEU A 68 -7.76 1.59 15.16
C LEU A 68 -7.88 3.10 15.38
N MET A 69 -8.95 3.73 14.89
CA MET A 69 -9.18 5.16 15.08
C MET A 69 -10.69 5.48 15.09
N PRO A 70 -11.10 6.63 15.65
CA PRO A 70 -12.47 7.12 15.48
C PRO A 70 -12.87 7.22 14.00
N ARG A 71 -14.12 6.92 13.67
CA ARG A 71 -14.59 6.88 12.26
C ARG A 71 -14.44 8.20 11.49
N ASN A 72 -14.31 9.32 12.21
CA ASN A 72 -14.16 10.66 11.68
C ASN A 72 -12.73 11.21 11.78
N ALA A 73 -11.75 10.39 12.18
CA ALA A 73 -10.37 10.86 12.39
C ALA A 73 -9.66 11.23 11.08
N LEU A 74 -9.97 10.53 9.98
CA LEU A 74 -9.39 10.78 8.66
C LEU A 74 -10.49 10.85 7.61
N ARG A 75 -10.25 11.61 6.53
CA ARG A 75 -11.20 11.74 5.42
C ARG A 75 -11.24 10.47 4.56
N PRO A 76 -12.39 10.15 3.92
CA PRO A 76 -12.51 8.99 3.05
C PRO A 76 -11.59 9.10 1.81
N GLN A 77 -11.16 7.94 1.30
CA GLN A 77 -10.25 7.73 0.16
C GLN A 77 -8.75 7.84 0.47
N MET A 78 -8.28 7.01 1.40
CA MET A 78 -6.85 6.90 1.66
C MET A 78 -6.39 5.45 1.52
N THR A 79 -5.23 5.27 0.90
CA THR A 79 -4.42 4.06 1.08
C THR A 79 -3.77 4.16 2.45
N TYR A 80 -3.81 3.09 3.25
CA TYR A 80 -3.22 3.04 4.58
C TYR A 80 -2.08 2.05 4.65
N ALA A 81 -1.14 2.32 5.54
CA ALA A 81 -0.16 1.37 6.02
C ALA A 81 -0.07 1.50 7.54
N VAL A 82 0.05 0.38 8.25
CA VAL A 82 0.05 0.36 9.72
C VAL A 82 1.39 -0.17 10.22
N SER A 83 1.97 0.45 11.25
CA SER A 83 3.18 -0.05 11.91
C SER A 83 2.93 -1.40 12.59
N ASP A 84 3.98 -2.20 12.76
CA ASP A 84 3.90 -3.53 13.39
C ASP A 84 3.32 -3.53 14.81
N ASP A 85 3.44 -2.43 15.54
CA ASP A 85 2.86 -2.29 16.89
C ASP A 85 1.43 -1.70 16.88
N GLY A 86 0.92 -1.33 15.70
CA GLY A 86 -0.39 -0.72 15.50
C GLY A 86 -0.50 0.71 16.02
N ALA A 87 0.60 1.34 16.44
CA ALA A 87 0.56 2.68 17.04
C ALA A 87 0.53 3.81 16.00
N LEU A 88 1.06 3.55 14.81
CA LEU A 88 1.17 4.53 13.74
C LEU A 88 0.40 4.08 12.51
N ILE A 89 -0.35 5.02 11.92
CA ILE A 89 -1.03 4.84 10.65
C ILE A 89 -0.48 5.88 9.67
N ALA A 90 0.24 5.41 8.65
CA ALA A 90 0.55 6.22 7.48
C ALA A 90 -0.64 6.20 6.53
N TYR A 91 -0.97 7.35 5.96
CA TYR A 91 -2.08 7.48 5.02
C TYR A 91 -1.70 8.39 3.84
N LEU A 92 -2.15 8.05 2.64
CA LEU A 92 -2.03 8.93 1.47
C LEU A 92 -3.15 9.97 1.50
N PHE A 93 -2.82 11.23 1.17
CA PHE A 93 -3.83 12.26 1.00
C PHE A 93 -3.70 12.93 -0.37
N SER A 94 -4.83 13.33 -0.94
CA SER A 94 -4.88 14.12 -2.16
C SER A 94 -5.09 15.61 -1.85
N GLU A 95 -4.69 16.47 -2.78
CA GLU A 95 -4.95 17.90 -2.73
C GLU A 95 -5.66 18.32 -4.03
N PRO A 96 -6.90 18.82 -3.97
CA PRO A 96 -7.69 19.13 -5.18
C PRO A 96 -7.04 20.18 -6.11
N THR A 97 -6.18 21.03 -5.56
CA THR A 97 -5.48 22.07 -6.33
C THR A 97 -4.19 21.58 -6.97
N ARG A 98 -3.75 20.35 -6.67
CA ARG A 98 -2.52 19.80 -7.22
C ARG A 98 -2.74 19.40 -8.67
N THR A 99 -1.89 19.92 -9.55
CA THR A 99 -1.86 19.53 -10.96
C THR A 99 -0.71 18.55 -11.20
N VAL A 100 -1.01 17.44 -11.86
CA VAL A 100 -0.02 16.49 -12.38
C VAL A 100 -0.30 16.32 -13.87
N THR A 101 0.71 16.59 -14.70
CA THR A 101 0.60 16.54 -16.15
C THR A 101 0.19 15.14 -16.60
N ASN A 102 -0.78 15.06 -17.52
CA ASN A 102 -1.37 13.82 -18.05
C ASN A 102 -2.00 12.88 -17.00
N TYR A 103 -2.15 13.34 -15.75
CA TYR A 103 -2.95 12.63 -14.78
C TYR A 103 -4.43 12.77 -15.14
N THR A 104 -5.04 11.66 -15.52
CA THR A 104 -6.48 11.51 -15.70
C THR A 104 -6.86 10.28 -14.88
N GLY A 105 -7.71 10.42 -13.86
CA GLY A 105 -7.98 9.34 -12.90
C GLY A 105 -9.33 9.53 -12.21
N TYR A 106 -9.75 8.54 -11.44
CA TYR A 106 -11.06 8.54 -10.75
C TYR A 106 -11.15 9.49 -9.54
N GLY A 107 -10.13 10.32 -9.31
CA GLY A 107 -10.06 11.28 -8.20
C GLY A 107 -8.77 12.10 -8.26
N ASP A 108 -8.55 12.96 -7.28
CA ASP A 108 -7.36 13.82 -7.22
C ASP A 108 -6.08 13.00 -6.98
N PRO A 109 -4.95 13.35 -7.61
CA PRO A 109 -3.69 12.65 -7.40
C PRO A 109 -3.24 12.73 -5.94
N PHE A 110 -2.70 11.64 -5.39
CA PHE A 110 -2.15 11.66 -4.04
C PHE A 110 -0.96 12.63 -3.98
N ALA A 111 -1.12 13.65 -3.15
CA ALA A 111 -0.22 14.78 -3.00
C ALA A 111 0.83 14.55 -1.92
N GLY A 112 0.58 13.65 -0.97
CA GLY A 112 1.48 13.44 0.16
C GLY A 112 1.12 12.28 1.05
N ILE A 113 1.92 12.13 2.12
CA ILE A 113 1.76 11.14 3.17
C ILE A 113 1.59 11.85 4.50
N GLY A 114 0.51 11.52 5.21
CA GLY A 114 0.32 11.87 6.61
C GLY A 114 0.62 10.69 7.53
N LEU A 115 0.89 11.00 8.80
CA LEU A 115 1.13 10.05 9.88
C LEU A 115 0.23 10.39 11.06
N LEU A 116 -0.63 9.46 11.42
CA LEU A 116 -1.47 9.51 12.61
C LEU A 116 -0.86 8.63 13.69
N ASP A 117 -0.62 9.21 14.86
CA ASP A 117 -0.39 8.47 16.10
C ASP A 117 -1.75 8.12 16.71
N VAL A 118 -2.04 6.82 16.77
CA VAL A 118 -3.31 6.28 17.28
C VAL A 118 -3.50 6.55 18.77
N ARG A 119 -2.42 6.58 19.54
CA ARG A 119 -2.48 6.72 21.02
C ARG A 119 -2.78 8.16 21.41
N THR A 120 -2.19 9.12 20.69
CA THR A 120 -2.32 10.55 21.00
C THR A 120 -3.35 11.27 20.13
N GLY A 121 -3.73 10.67 19.00
CA GLY A 121 -4.52 11.33 17.96
C GLY A 121 -3.74 12.40 17.19
N GLN A 122 -2.43 12.54 17.42
CA GLN A 122 -1.61 13.52 16.75
C GLN A 122 -1.45 13.17 15.27
N ASN A 123 -1.67 14.14 14.39
CA ASN A 123 -1.57 13.97 12.95
C ASN A 123 -0.52 14.93 12.37
N THR A 124 0.41 14.39 11.58
CA THR A 124 1.54 15.14 10.99
C THR A 124 1.68 14.82 9.50
N ILE A 125 1.96 15.83 8.68
CA ILE A 125 2.35 15.62 7.29
C ILE A 125 3.83 15.22 7.25
N LEU A 126 4.14 14.06 6.68
CA LEU A 126 5.52 13.57 6.55
C LEU A 126 6.16 13.99 5.23
N VAL A 127 5.42 13.83 4.14
CA VAL A 127 5.95 13.93 2.78
C VAL A 127 4.93 14.66 1.92
N THR A 128 5.44 15.55 1.06
CA THR A 128 4.73 16.08 -0.09
C THR A 128 5.41 15.56 -1.35
N ALA A 129 4.63 15.08 -2.32
CA ALA A 129 5.15 14.59 -3.58
C ALA A 129 5.90 15.71 -4.34
N PRO A 130 6.99 15.39 -5.05
CA PRO A 130 7.70 16.32 -5.93
C PRO A 130 6.78 16.97 -6.96
N ALA A 131 7.12 18.17 -7.43
CA ALA A 131 6.33 18.86 -8.45
C ALA A 131 6.10 17.97 -9.69
N ASP A 132 4.87 17.99 -10.22
CA ASP A 132 4.44 17.19 -11.37
C ASP A 132 4.51 15.65 -11.19
N GLU A 133 4.54 15.20 -9.93
CA GLU A 133 4.45 13.78 -9.57
C GLU A 133 3.33 13.53 -8.55
N ALA A 134 2.80 12.30 -8.53
CA ALA A 134 1.90 11.81 -7.50
C ALA A 134 2.54 10.66 -6.73
N ILE A 135 2.10 10.46 -5.48
CA ILE A 135 2.43 9.23 -4.74
C ILE A 135 1.55 8.09 -5.26
N LEU A 136 2.14 6.94 -5.54
CA LEU A 136 1.39 5.76 -6.00
C LEU A 136 0.95 4.88 -4.84
N SER A 137 1.90 4.55 -3.98
CA SER A 137 1.70 3.64 -2.87
C SER A 137 2.80 3.83 -1.83
N MET A 138 2.60 3.21 -0.66
CA MET A 138 3.55 3.19 0.43
C MET A 138 3.48 1.84 1.17
N SER A 139 4.55 1.48 1.85
CA SER A 139 4.67 0.28 2.67
C SER A 139 5.60 0.57 3.84
N TYR A 140 5.23 0.12 5.04
CA TYR A 140 6.21 0.01 6.11
C TYR A 140 7.22 -1.08 5.77
N ALA A 141 8.48 -0.85 6.15
CA ALA A 141 9.43 -1.94 6.32
C ALA A 141 9.45 -2.31 7.81
N THR A 142 8.97 -3.52 8.09
CA THR A 142 8.73 -4.07 9.43
C THR A 142 9.99 -4.09 10.31
N ASP A 143 11.17 -4.09 9.69
CA ASP A 143 12.47 -4.29 10.34
C ASP A 143 13.28 -3.00 10.58
N SER A 144 12.89 -1.85 10.02
CA SER A 144 13.81 -0.72 9.83
C SER A 144 13.27 0.67 10.20
N ASN A 145 12.15 0.73 10.93
CA ASN A 145 11.47 1.97 11.33
C ASN A 145 11.38 3.00 10.17
N ALA A 146 11.06 2.48 8.99
CA ALA A 146 11.08 3.24 7.76
C ALA A 146 9.79 3.04 6.98
N LEU A 147 9.34 4.10 6.33
CA LEU A 147 8.27 4.07 5.37
C LEU A 147 8.88 4.16 3.96
N TYR A 148 8.60 3.17 3.13
CA TYR A 148 8.92 3.23 1.71
C TYR A 148 7.72 3.72 0.95
N TYR A 149 7.94 4.60 -0.02
CA TYR A 149 6.87 5.10 -0.87
C TYR A 149 7.37 5.33 -2.28
N ALA A 150 6.48 5.19 -3.27
CA ALA A 150 6.81 5.42 -4.66
C ALA A 150 6.10 6.68 -5.19
N THR A 151 6.82 7.45 -5.99
CA THR A 151 6.23 8.53 -6.80
C THR A 151 6.32 8.18 -8.27
N ALA A 152 5.45 8.79 -9.07
CA ALA A 152 5.51 8.69 -10.51
C ALA A 152 5.01 9.95 -11.20
N ARG A 153 5.48 10.11 -12.43
CA ARG A 153 4.88 11.01 -13.43
C ARG A 153 3.83 10.24 -14.21
N TYR A 154 3.06 10.93 -15.03
CA TYR A 154 2.03 10.30 -15.84
C TYR A 154 2.25 10.59 -17.33
N THR A 155 1.93 9.60 -18.14
CA THR A 155 1.75 9.76 -19.58
C THR A 155 0.31 9.45 -19.94
N GLU A 156 -0.16 9.99 -21.07
CA GLU A 156 -1.48 9.65 -21.59
C GLU A 156 -1.58 8.14 -21.84
N SER A 157 -2.68 7.52 -21.41
CA SER A 157 -2.97 6.15 -21.83
C SER A 157 -3.38 6.14 -23.30
N PRO A 158 -2.70 5.38 -24.15
CA PRO A 158 -3.13 5.20 -25.53
C PRO A 158 -4.35 4.27 -25.66
N LEU A 159 -4.78 3.63 -24.56
CA LEU A 159 -6.06 2.92 -24.48
C LEU A 159 -7.21 3.84 -24.05
N GLY A 160 -6.93 5.12 -23.78
CA GLY A 160 -7.88 6.13 -23.34
C GLY A 160 -8.26 6.04 -21.86
N GLY A 161 -8.62 7.18 -21.27
CA GLY A 161 -9.40 7.25 -20.03
C GLY A 161 -8.64 7.46 -18.72
N ILE A 162 -7.44 6.90 -18.53
CA ILE A 162 -6.67 7.04 -17.29
C ILE A 162 -5.19 7.24 -17.59
N GLY A 163 -4.50 8.17 -16.92
CA GLY A 163 -3.06 8.37 -17.07
C GLY A 163 -2.27 7.15 -16.59
N VAL A 164 -1.21 6.80 -17.32
CA VAL A 164 -0.35 5.67 -16.96
C VAL A 164 0.83 6.19 -16.14
N PRO A 165 1.06 5.69 -14.90
CA PRO A 165 2.21 6.11 -14.13
C PRO A 165 3.49 5.58 -14.78
N ILE A 166 4.50 6.44 -14.94
CA ILE A 166 5.82 6.16 -15.50
C ILE A 166 6.90 6.88 -14.69
N GLY A 167 8.16 6.55 -14.94
CA GLY A 167 9.29 7.14 -14.25
C GLY A 167 9.21 6.90 -12.74
N THR A 168 8.73 5.72 -12.34
CA THR A 168 8.46 5.42 -10.94
C THR A 168 9.75 5.42 -10.12
N ARG A 169 9.76 6.18 -9.03
CA ARG A 169 10.89 6.29 -8.11
C ARG A 169 10.51 5.82 -6.73
N LEU A 170 11.36 5.03 -6.10
CA LEU A 170 11.23 4.56 -4.73
C LEU A 170 12.03 5.46 -3.79
N PHE A 171 11.39 5.86 -2.70
CA PHE A 171 11.96 6.67 -1.62
C PHE A 171 11.88 5.91 -0.31
N ARG A 172 12.84 6.15 0.59
CA ARG A 172 12.82 5.72 1.98
C ARG A 172 12.66 6.95 2.87
N TYR A 173 11.60 7.00 3.65
CA TYR A 173 11.45 7.96 4.73
C TYR A 173 11.84 7.31 6.06
N ASP A 174 12.84 7.88 6.71
CA ASP A 174 13.28 7.49 8.05
C ASP A 174 12.38 8.17 9.09
N LEU A 175 11.61 7.37 9.85
CA LEU A 175 10.62 7.90 10.78
C LEU A 175 11.27 8.53 12.02
N GLU A 176 12.42 8.03 12.44
CA GLU A 176 13.15 8.55 13.60
C GLU A 176 13.89 9.83 13.23
N ALA A 177 14.70 9.80 12.17
CA ALA A 177 15.45 10.96 11.71
C ALA A 177 14.56 12.03 11.06
N ARG A 178 13.32 11.67 10.69
CA ARG A 178 12.37 12.51 9.94
C ARG A 178 12.98 13.04 8.66
N GLN A 179 13.65 12.15 7.94
CA GLN A 179 14.40 12.49 6.75
C GLN A 179 14.06 11.53 5.62
N ASN A 180 14.16 12.05 4.41
CA ASN A 180 13.87 11.31 3.21
C ASN A 180 15.16 10.98 2.45
N SER A 181 15.25 9.79 1.89
CA SER A 181 16.32 9.45 0.96
C SER A 181 16.17 10.20 -0.37
N GLY A 182 17.25 10.23 -1.16
CA GLY A 182 17.11 10.48 -2.59
C GLY A 182 16.23 9.39 -3.22
N GLY A 183 15.30 9.78 -4.10
CA GLY A 183 14.44 8.83 -4.81
C GLY A 183 15.21 8.13 -5.92
N ASN A 184 15.16 6.81 -5.93
CA ASN A 184 15.84 5.97 -6.92
C ASN A 184 14.84 5.42 -7.93
N GLN A 185 15.23 5.37 -9.20
CA GLN A 185 14.42 4.74 -10.24
C GLN A 185 14.12 3.28 -9.86
N LEU A 186 12.84 2.90 -9.81
CA LEU A 186 12.41 1.57 -9.37
C LEU A 186 12.46 0.54 -10.50
N ALA A 187 11.94 0.91 -11.68
CA ALA A 187 11.95 0.06 -12.87
C ALA A 187 13.13 0.45 -13.79
N PRO A 188 13.87 -0.53 -14.36
CA PRO A 188 15.07 -0.26 -15.15
C PRO A 188 14.77 0.51 -16.44
N ASP A 189 13.58 0.32 -17.02
CA ASP A 189 13.06 1.18 -18.08
C ASP A 189 12.12 2.23 -17.47
N PRO A 190 12.42 3.54 -17.59
CA PRO A 190 11.58 4.61 -17.06
C PRO A 190 10.21 4.71 -17.72
N ASN A 191 9.99 4.06 -18.87
CA ASN A 191 8.69 4.02 -19.52
C ASN A 191 7.81 2.86 -19.00
N MET A 192 8.35 1.93 -18.21
CA MET A 192 7.52 0.91 -17.60
C MET A 192 6.58 1.52 -16.56
N SER A 193 5.33 1.09 -16.62
CA SER A 193 4.35 1.41 -15.60
C SER A 193 4.52 0.49 -14.41
N VAL A 194 4.61 1.06 -13.21
CA VAL A 194 4.60 0.27 -11.96
C VAL A 194 3.23 0.42 -11.31
N ALA A 195 2.49 -0.67 -11.24
CA ALA A 195 1.13 -0.68 -10.70
C ALA A 195 1.09 -0.80 -9.18
N SER A 196 2.04 -1.57 -8.61
CA SER A 196 2.13 -1.80 -7.17
C SER A 196 3.55 -2.22 -6.78
N PHE A 197 3.89 -2.01 -5.52
CA PHE A 197 5.12 -2.54 -4.91
C PHE A 197 4.90 -2.90 -3.44
N ALA A 198 5.77 -3.74 -2.92
CA ALA A 198 5.91 -4.02 -1.50
C ALA A 198 7.39 -4.14 -1.13
N VAL A 199 7.77 -3.72 0.08
CA VAL A 199 9.13 -3.87 0.59
C VAL A 199 9.14 -4.94 1.66
N CYS A 200 9.88 -6.02 1.42
CA CYS A 200 10.00 -7.17 2.30
C CYS A 200 11.48 -7.38 2.66
N GLY A 201 11.86 -6.98 3.87
CA GLY A 201 13.25 -6.98 4.30
C GLY A 201 14.13 -6.11 3.39
N ASP A 202 15.27 -6.64 2.97
CA ASP A 202 16.23 -5.95 2.11
C ASP A 202 15.84 -5.88 0.61
N ASN A 203 14.61 -6.27 0.26
CA ASN A 203 14.15 -6.32 -1.13
C ASN A 203 12.84 -5.57 -1.34
N VAL A 204 12.72 -4.95 -2.52
CA VAL A 204 11.46 -4.48 -3.06
C VAL A 204 10.96 -5.48 -4.10
N PHE A 205 9.66 -5.77 -4.04
CA PHE A 205 8.93 -6.51 -5.06
C PHE A 205 7.98 -5.53 -5.74
N TYR A 206 7.91 -5.55 -7.06
CA TYR A 206 7.04 -4.64 -7.79
C TYR A 206 6.51 -5.27 -9.07
N VAL A 207 5.31 -4.87 -9.46
CA VAL A 207 4.67 -5.31 -10.71
C VAL A 207 4.82 -4.19 -11.72
N ALA A 208 5.50 -4.49 -12.82
CA ALA A 208 5.70 -3.55 -13.90
C ALA A 208 5.14 -4.07 -15.23
N ASN A 209 4.59 -3.14 -16.02
CA ASN A 209 4.00 -3.38 -17.32
C ASN A 209 4.69 -2.47 -18.34
N PRO A 210 5.14 -3.01 -19.48
CA PRO A 210 5.47 -2.16 -20.62
C PRO A 210 4.26 -1.31 -21.00
N LEU A 211 4.49 -0.09 -21.50
CA LEU A 211 3.40 0.70 -22.07
C LEU A 211 2.68 -0.12 -23.14
N ASN A 212 1.35 -0.07 -23.10
CA ASN A 212 0.47 -0.67 -24.11
C ASN A 212 0.43 -2.20 -24.04
N SER A 213 0.86 -2.77 -22.91
CA SER A 213 0.80 -4.21 -22.67
C SER A 213 -0.19 -4.55 -21.57
N GLU A 214 -1.00 -5.58 -21.81
CA GLU A 214 -1.78 -6.25 -20.77
C GLU A 214 -0.90 -7.23 -19.95
N ASP A 215 0.31 -7.51 -20.43
CA ASP A 215 1.26 -8.38 -19.78
C ASP A 215 2.00 -7.62 -18.69
N TYR A 216 2.15 -8.26 -17.53
CA TYR A 216 2.94 -7.75 -16.41
C TYR A 216 4.12 -8.66 -16.11
N ILE A 217 5.14 -8.10 -15.47
CA ILE A 217 6.25 -8.84 -14.89
C ILE A 217 6.37 -8.44 -13.42
N LEU A 218 6.36 -9.44 -12.55
CA LEU A 218 6.76 -9.31 -11.15
C LEU A 218 8.29 -9.31 -11.09
N TYR A 219 8.84 -8.23 -10.56
CA TYR A 219 10.26 -8.08 -10.29
C TYR A 219 10.55 -8.13 -8.79
N SER A 220 11.78 -8.52 -8.47
CA SER A 220 12.40 -8.30 -7.17
C SER A 220 13.74 -7.62 -7.34
N ALA A 221 14.05 -6.65 -6.50
CA ALA A 221 15.35 -5.99 -6.47
C ALA A 221 15.79 -5.74 -5.03
N SER A 222 17.10 -5.81 -4.79
CA SER A 222 17.65 -5.39 -3.51
C SER A 222 17.53 -3.88 -3.35
N LEU A 223 17.15 -3.41 -2.16
CA LEU A 223 17.00 -1.98 -1.86
C LEU A 223 18.30 -1.19 -2.06
N VAL A 224 19.47 -1.84 -2.01
CA VAL A 224 20.77 -1.20 -2.29
C VAL A 224 21.19 -1.27 -3.76
N ASN A 225 20.50 -2.04 -4.59
CA ASN A 225 20.81 -2.21 -6.02
C ASN A 225 19.54 -2.37 -6.87
N LEU A 226 18.73 -1.31 -6.92
CA LEU A 226 17.47 -1.27 -7.68
C LEU A 226 17.67 -1.37 -9.20
N ALA A 227 18.86 -1.06 -9.71
CA ALA A 227 19.16 -1.04 -11.14
C ALA A 227 19.24 -2.44 -11.78
N GLN A 228 19.32 -3.50 -10.98
CA GLN A 228 19.45 -4.88 -11.45
C GLN A 228 18.33 -5.78 -10.89
N PRO A 229 17.07 -5.53 -11.26
CA PRO A 229 15.98 -6.37 -10.80
C PRO A 229 16.06 -7.77 -11.42
N THR A 230 15.56 -8.75 -10.68
CA THR A 230 15.33 -10.12 -11.15
C THR A 230 13.85 -10.25 -11.52
N ALA A 231 13.57 -10.68 -12.75
CA ALA A 231 12.22 -11.07 -13.15
C ALA A 231 11.85 -12.40 -12.50
N LEU A 232 10.72 -12.44 -11.79
CA LEU A 232 10.27 -13.62 -11.04
C LEU A 232 9.12 -14.35 -11.74
N LEU A 233 8.15 -13.59 -12.24
CA LEU A 233 6.93 -14.14 -12.82
C LEU A 233 6.38 -13.20 -13.89
N GLY A 234 5.98 -13.75 -15.03
CA GLY A 234 5.18 -13.04 -16.04
C GLY A 234 3.72 -13.50 -16.00
N GLY A 235 2.80 -12.62 -16.36
CA GLY A 235 1.38 -12.97 -16.47
C GLY A 235 0.57 -11.93 -17.23
N ARG A 236 -0.75 -12.13 -17.25
CA ARG A 236 -1.75 -11.24 -17.86
C ARG A 236 -2.76 -10.83 -16.80
N PHE A 237 -3.19 -9.56 -16.85
CA PHE A 237 -4.08 -8.94 -15.87
C PHE A 237 -3.43 -8.84 -14.48
N GLY A 238 -3.12 -7.61 -14.04
CA GLY A 238 -2.12 -7.30 -13.00
C GLY A 238 -2.22 -8.06 -11.67
N VAL A 239 -1.09 -8.12 -10.97
CA VAL A 239 -0.98 -8.65 -9.60
C VAL A 239 -0.91 -7.48 -8.62
N SER A 240 -1.58 -7.63 -7.47
CA SER A 240 -1.48 -6.70 -6.34
C SER A 240 -0.81 -7.39 -5.16
N PHE A 241 0.05 -6.67 -4.46
CA PHE A 241 0.62 -7.16 -3.21
C PHE A 241 -0.36 -6.93 -2.06
N GLY A 242 -0.59 -7.98 -1.25
CA GLY A 242 -1.37 -7.88 -0.02
C GLY A 242 -0.51 -7.47 1.17
N ALA A 243 0.51 -8.26 1.49
CA ALA A 243 1.47 -7.98 2.55
C ALA A 243 2.74 -8.83 2.37
N CYS A 244 3.85 -8.35 2.93
CA CYS A 244 5.03 -9.19 3.14
C CYS A 244 4.78 -10.11 4.33
N VAL A 245 4.97 -11.42 4.14
CA VAL A 245 4.94 -12.41 5.21
C VAL A 245 6.37 -12.95 5.35
N PRO A 246 7.06 -12.74 6.48
CA PRO A 246 8.42 -13.25 6.66
C PRO A 246 8.50 -14.78 6.69
#